data_AF-A0A939XU23-F1
#
_entry.id   AF-A0A939XU23-F1
#
_cell.length_a   1.000
_cell.length_b   1.000
_cell.length_c   1.000
_cell.angle_alpha   90.00
_cell.angle_beta   90.00
_cell.angle_gamma   90.00
#
_symmetry.space_group_name_H-M   'P 1'
#
loop_
_entity.id
_entity.type
_entity.pdbx_description
1 polymer ?
#
loop_
_entity_poly.entity_id
_entity_poly.type
_entity_poly.pdbx_seq_one_letter_code
_entity_poly.pdbx_strand_id
1 'polypeptide(L)'
;MAIIEIDKGSGFCFGVTTAIRKAEEELNKSGHLYCLGDIVHNTAEVDRLASRGLETITHEQLEQLHDVKVLLRAHGEPPETYEIARRNRIEIIDATCPVVL
;
A
#
# COMPACT_ATOMS: atom_id res chain seq x y z
N MET A 1 14.97 -4.51 38.77
CA MET A 1 14.56 -4.13 37.39
C MET A 1 13.73 -5.29 36.85
N ALA A 2 12.55 -5.01 36.30
CA ALA A 2 11.75 -6.07 35.66
C ALA A 2 12.34 -6.38 34.27
N ILE A 3 12.33 -7.65 33.89
CA ILE A 3 12.65 -8.08 32.52
C ILE A 3 11.37 -7.92 31.70
N ILE A 4 11.46 -7.20 30.58
CA ILE A 4 10.35 -7.01 29.64
C ILE A 4 10.75 -7.76 28.36
N GLU A 5 9.93 -8.72 27.95
CA GLU A 5 10.12 -9.51 26.73
C GLU A 5 9.01 -9.18 25.72
N ILE A 6 9.35 -9.16 24.43
CA ILE A 6 8.41 -8.98 23.34
C ILE A 6 8.22 -10.33 22.66
N ASP A 7 6.97 -10.78 22.55
CA ASP A 7 6.66 -12.01 21.82
C ASP A 7 7.02 -11.89 20.34
N LYS A 8 7.66 -12.92 19.78
CA LYS A 8 8.19 -12.91 18.41
C LYS A 8 7.11 -12.81 17.32
N GLY A 9 5.86 -13.18 17.63
CA GLY A 9 4.71 -13.05 16.73
C GLY A 9 3.96 -11.71 16.87
N SER A 10 4.39 -10.84 17.78
CA SER A 10 3.75 -9.53 17.96
C SER A 10 4.06 -8.58 16.80
N GLY A 11 3.05 -7.83 16.36
CA GLY A 11 3.18 -6.77 15.35
C GLY A 11 2.49 -7.09 14.03
N PHE A 12 3.04 -6.55 12.94
CA PHE A 12 2.49 -6.76 11.61
C PHE A 12 2.78 -8.16 11.08
N CYS A 13 1.81 -8.74 10.39
CA CYS A 13 2.04 -9.96 9.63
C CYS A 13 2.98 -9.68 8.44
N PHE A 14 3.52 -10.75 7.83
CA PHE A 14 4.45 -10.60 6.70
C PHE A 14 3.81 -9.90 5.48
N GLY A 15 2.50 -10.06 5.26
CA GLY A 15 1.77 -9.39 4.17
C GLY A 15 1.74 -7.88 4.36
N VAL A 16 1.35 -7.42 5.56
CA VAL A 16 1.35 -5.98 5.91
C VAL A 16 2.77 -5.42 5.88
N THR A 17 3.75 -6.15 6.41
CA THR A 17 5.16 -5.75 6.38
C THR A 17 5.66 -5.57 4.94
N THR A 18 5.27 -6.47 4.04
CA THR A 18 5.65 -6.41 2.62
C THR A 18 5.00 -5.22 1.91
N ALA A 19 3.72 -4.94 2.19
CA ALA A 19 3.03 -3.79 1.63
C ALA A 19 3.65 -2.47 2.08
N ILE A 20 3.90 -2.31 3.38
CA ILE A 20 4.56 -1.12 3.93
C ILE A 20 5.96 -0.96 3.31
N ARG A 21 6.76 -2.03 3.26
CA ARG A 21 8.12 -1.96 2.67
C ARG A 21 8.09 -1.51 1.21
N LYS A 22 7.18 -2.05 0.39
CA LYS A 22 7.02 -1.64 -1.02
C LYS A 22 6.63 -0.16 -1.14
N ALA A 23 5.71 0.31 -0.30
CA ALA A 23 5.32 1.71 -0.26
C ALA A 23 6.52 2.61 0.09
N GLU A 24 7.26 2.27 1.15
CA GLU A 24 8.45 3.04 1.57
C GLU A 24 9.55 3.06 0.52
N GLU A 25 9.81 1.93 -0.15
CA GLU A 25 10.80 1.83 -1.23
C GLU A 25 10.45 2.73 -2.40
N GLU A 26 9.17 2.82 -2.77
CA GLU A 26 8.74 3.69 -3.87
C GLU A 26 8.74 5.16 -3.45
N LEU A 27 8.21 5.49 -2.26
CA LEU A 27 8.24 6.85 -1.72
C LEU A 27 9.67 7.39 -1.60
N ASN A 28 10.65 6.54 -1.26
CA ASN A 28 12.06 6.94 -1.23
C ASN A 28 12.65 7.24 -2.62
N LYS A 29 12.06 6.70 -3.70
CA LYS A 29 12.52 6.92 -5.08
C LYS A 29 11.83 8.11 -5.74
N SER A 30 10.50 8.19 -5.59
CA SER A 30 9.66 9.15 -6.32
C SER A 30 9.19 10.33 -5.47
N GLY A 31 9.19 10.20 -4.14
CA GLY A 31 8.63 11.19 -3.20
C GLY A 31 7.10 11.23 -3.14
N HIS A 32 6.40 10.46 -3.97
CA HIS A 32 4.94 10.40 -4.00
C HIS A 32 4.45 9.05 -4.54
N LEU A 33 3.35 8.56 -3.96
CA LEU A 33 2.73 7.30 -4.36
C LEU A 33 1.24 7.33 -4.00
N TYR A 34 0.38 6.92 -4.93
CA TYR A 34 -1.02 6.67 -4.61
C TYR A 34 -1.19 5.26 -4.03
N CYS A 35 -2.09 5.11 -3.05
CA CYS A 35 -2.49 3.81 -2.50
C CYS A 35 -4.00 3.65 -2.66
N LEU A 36 -4.44 2.57 -3.30
CA LEU A 36 -5.86 2.30 -3.45
C LEU A 36 -6.44 1.79 -2.12
N GLY A 37 -7.12 2.69 -1.40
CA GLY A 37 -7.56 2.49 -0.02
C GLY A 37 -6.43 2.52 1.01
N ASP A 38 -6.79 2.48 2.30
CA ASP A 38 -5.81 2.47 3.38
C ASP A 38 -4.92 1.23 3.30
N ILE A 39 -3.60 1.44 3.35
CA ILE A 39 -2.59 0.38 3.29
C ILE A 39 -2.69 -0.60 4.47
N VAL A 40 -3.12 -0.11 5.64
CA VAL A 40 -3.45 -0.88 6.84
C VAL A 40 -4.46 -0.09 7.67
N HIS A 41 -5.31 -0.78 8.45
CA HIS A 41 -6.21 -0.12 9.40
C HIS A 41 -5.47 0.30 10.68
N ASN A 42 -4.52 1.21 10.55
CA ASN A 42 -3.78 1.84 11.64
C ASN A 42 -3.52 3.30 11.28
N THR A 43 -4.27 4.21 11.91
CA THR A 43 -4.21 5.65 11.61
C THR A 43 -2.81 6.23 11.77
N ALA A 44 -2.07 5.85 12.81
CA ALA A 44 -0.72 6.37 13.02
C ALA A 44 0.24 5.95 11.89
N GLU A 45 0.08 4.75 11.35
CA GLU A 45 0.90 4.28 10.23
C GLU A 45 0.49 4.90 8.89
N VAL A 46 -0.82 5.10 8.69
CA VAL A 46 -1.35 5.86 7.54
C VAL A 46 -0.82 7.28 7.57
N ASP A 47 -0.90 7.99 8.70
CA ASP A 47 -0.40 9.36 8.86
C ASP A 47 1.11 9.44 8.64
N ARG A 48 1.87 8.46 9.15
CA ARG A 48 3.32 8.38 8.95
C ARG A 48 3.67 8.27 7.46
N LEU A 49 2.99 7.41 6.72
CA LEU A 49 3.24 7.25 5.28
C LEU A 49 2.71 8.44 4.47
N ALA A 50 1.59 9.03 4.87
CA ALA A 50 1.06 10.25 4.26
C ALA A 50 2.03 11.42 4.39
N SER A 51 2.66 11.60 5.56
CA SER A 51 3.71 12.61 5.77
C SER A 51 4.94 12.41 4.87
N ARG A 52 5.11 11.21 4.30
CA ARG A 52 6.16 10.86 3.35
C ARG A 52 5.72 10.91 1.88
N GLY A 53 4.47 11.28 1.61
CA GLY A 53 3.94 11.45 0.26
C GLY A 53 3.01 10.31 -0.21
N LEU A 54 2.60 9.39 0.67
CA LEU A 54 1.57 8.40 0.32
C LEU A 54 0.18 9.07 0.31
N GLU A 55 -0.53 9.00 -0.81
CA GLU A 55 -1.89 9.53 -0.92
C GLU A 55 -2.89 8.37 -1.07
N THR A 56 -3.79 8.24 -0.10
CA THR A 56 -4.88 7.26 -0.18
C THR A 56 -5.94 7.75 -1.17
N ILE A 57 -6.33 6.89 -2.11
CA ILE A 57 -7.37 7.16 -3.10
C ILE A 57 -8.48 6.12 -3.06
N THR A 58 -9.65 6.49 -3.57
CA THR A 58 -10.78 5.59 -3.83
C THR A 58 -10.73 5.00 -5.23
N HIS A 59 -11.56 3.99 -5.51
CA HIS A 59 -11.76 3.45 -6.86
C HIS A 59 -12.28 4.51 -7.84
N GLU A 60 -13.15 5.41 -7.39
CA GLU A 60 -13.65 6.51 -8.24
C GLU A 60 -12.51 7.46 -8.65
N GLN A 61 -11.57 7.74 -7.75
CA GLN A 61 -10.39 8.55 -8.06
C GLN A 61 -9.43 7.81 -8.97
N LEU A 62 -9.24 6.50 -8.79
CA LEU A 62 -8.39 5.66 -9.65
C LEU A 62 -8.80 5.79 -11.13
N GLU A 63 -10.10 5.79 -11.42
CA GLU A 63 -10.62 5.92 -12.79
C GLU A 63 -10.23 7.24 -13.48
N GLN A 64 -9.92 8.27 -12.69
CA GLN A 64 -9.57 9.61 -13.17
C GLN A 64 -8.06 9.82 -13.30
N LEU A 65 -7.24 9.00 -12.61
CA LEU A 65 -5.79 9.07 -12.67
C LEU A 65 -5.26 8.52 -13.99
N HIS A 66 -4.16 9.11 -14.47
CA HIS A 66 -3.46 8.71 -15.69
C HIS A 66 -1.95 8.88 -15.53
N ASP A 67 -1.15 7.99 -16.12
CA ASP A 67 0.33 8.12 -16.18
C ASP A 67 1.00 8.25 -14.79
N VAL A 68 0.45 7.59 -13.77
CA VAL A 68 0.95 7.62 -12.37
C VAL A 68 1.19 6.22 -11.84
N LYS A 69 1.77 6.13 -10.63
CA LYS A 69 1.95 4.88 -9.89
C LYS A 69 0.90 4.72 -8.81
N VAL A 70 0.31 3.53 -8.73
CA VAL A 70 -0.66 3.18 -7.68
C VAL A 70 -0.25 1.86 -7.03
N LEU A 71 -0.20 1.85 -5.70
CA LEU A 71 0.01 0.66 -4.90
C LEU A 71 -1.32 -0.03 -4.59
N LEU A 72 -1.36 -1.34 -4.85
CA LEU A 72 -2.46 -2.20 -4.41
C LEU A 72 -2.07 -2.84 -3.08
N ARG A 73 -2.98 -2.75 -2.12
CA ARG A 73 -2.76 -3.18 -0.74
C ARG A 73 -2.82 -4.70 -0.59
N ALA A 74 -2.44 -5.19 0.59
CA ALA A 74 -2.23 -6.63 0.86
C ALA A 74 -3.43 -7.55 0.58
N HIS A 75 -4.65 -7.01 0.49
CA HIS A 75 -5.87 -7.78 0.21
C HIS A 75 -6.16 -7.97 -1.29
N GLY A 76 -5.35 -7.38 -2.17
CA GLY A 76 -5.54 -7.42 -3.60
C GLY A 76 -6.77 -6.66 -4.08
N GLU A 77 -7.01 -6.76 -5.37
CA GLU A 77 -8.06 -6.06 -6.10
C GLU A 77 -8.62 -6.97 -7.19
N PRO A 78 -9.88 -6.75 -7.61
CA PRO A 78 -10.48 -7.56 -8.66
C PRO A 78 -9.88 -7.22 -10.05
N PRO A 79 -10.04 -8.10 -11.05
CA PRO A 79 -9.45 -7.92 -12.39
C PRO A 79 -9.77 -6.57 -13.05
N GLU A 80 -10.96 -6.02 -12.80
CA GLU A 80 -11.42 -4.75 -13.35
C GLU A 80 -10.49 -3.59 -12.96
N THR A 81 -9.92 -3.61 -11.75
CA THR A 81 -8.96 -2.60 -11.28
C THR A 81 -7.70 -2.58 -12.16
N TYR A 82 -7.20 -3.76 -12.56
CA TYR A 82 -6.02 -3.87 -13.42
C TYR A 82 -6.31 -3.41 -14.85
N GLU A 83 -7.52 -3.68 -15.37
CA GLU A 83 -7.94 -3.20 -16.68
C GLU A 83 -8.06 -1.67 -16.73
N ILE A 84 -8.60 -1.05 -15.68
CA ILE A 84 -8.63 0.42 -15.52
C ILE A 84 -7.20 0.95 -15.53
N ALA A 85 -6.31 0.36 -14.73
CA ALA A 85 -4.92 0.79 -14.64
C ALA A 85 -4.21 0.70 -15.99
N ARG A 86 -4.38 -0.41 -16.72
CA ARG A 86 -3.83 -0.60 -18.06
C ARG A 86 -4.34 0.45 -19.04
N ARG A 87 -5.65 0.70 -19.07
CA ARG A 87 -6.27 1.70 -19.96
C ARG A 87 -5.74 3.11 -19.70
N ASN A 88 -5.54 3.45 -18.42
CA ASN A 88 -5.13 4.78 -18.00
C ASN A 88 -3.59 4.94 -17.91
N ARG A 89 -2.81 3.92 -18.31
CA ARG A 89 -1.34 3.90 -18.20
C ARG A 89 -0.85 4.09 -16.76
N ILE A 90 -1.59 3.56 -15.79
CA ILE A 90 -1.20 3.51 -14.39
C ILE A 90 -0.24 2.33 -14.20
N GLU A 91 0.94 2.60 -13.64
CA GLU A 91 1.87 1.56 -13.22
C GLU A 91 1.43 1.02 -11.85
N ILE A 92 1.12 -0.26 -11.80
CA ILE A 92 0.64 -0.92 -10.59
C ILE A 92 1.80 -1.51 -9.80
N ILE A 93 1.92 -1.09 -8.54
CA ILE A 93 2.78 -1.73 -7.55
C ILE A 93 1.91 -2.68 -6.74
N ASP A 94 1.86 -3.93 -7.18
CA ASP A 94 1.06 -4.95 -6.50
C ASP A 94 1.77 -5.43 -5.23
N ALA A 95 1.16 -5.15 -4.07
CA ALA A 95 1.59 -5.62 -2.77
C ALA A 95 0.63 -6.65 -2.16
N THR A 96 -0.23 -7.28 -2.98
CA THR A 96 -1.12 -8.37 -2.55
C THR A 96 -0.33 -9.43 -1.81
N CYS A 97 -0.84 -9.83 -0.65
CA CYS A 97 -0.24 -10.86 0.17
C CYS A 97 -0.26 -12.18 -0.61
N PRO A 98 0.85 -12.93 -0.71
CA PRO A 98 0.87 -14.24 -1.38
C PRO A 98 -0.13 -15.28 -0.85
N VAL A 99 -0.70 -15.09 0.34
CA VAL A 99 -1.76 -15.97 0.89
C VAL A 99 -3.15 -15.64 0.30
N VAL A 100 -3.30 -14.48 -0.34
CA VAL A 100 -4.54 -14.03 -0.99
C VAL A 100 -4.55 -14.41 -2.48
N LEU A 101 -3.37 -14.58 -3.10
CA LEU A 101 -3.20 -14.95 -4.50
C LEU A 101 -3.59 -16.41 -4.80
#